data_AF-A0A944LE64-F1
#
_entry.id   AF-A0A944LE64-F1
#
_cell.length_a   1.000
_cell.length_b   1.000
_cell.length_c   1.000
_cell.angle_alpha   90.00
_cell.angle_beta   90.00
_cell.angle_gamma   90.00
#
_symmetry.space_group_name_H-M   'P 1'
#
loop_
_entity.id
_entity.type
_entity.pdbx_description
1 polymer ?
#
loop_
_entity_poly.entity_id
_entity_poly.type
_entity_poly.pdbx_seq_one_letter_code
_entity_poly.pdbx_strand_id
1 'polypeptide(L)'
;MSRPRKAEDPVRWLVPCNRCGQHHKTVARWPDGGICGYCYQQAKRTRGVCACGHEGVLPGIIDEQPACRSCSGVRLNVDCEGCGAEDELYCGGRCWTCILGDVVDNLLTDPTTGTMATELITLAGALKSMKRANSSMTWIRQKHVTEFLRNLAAAPKFSQETYDELPDSRTREYVRGLLIEHGVLPQRNALLMRYDSWVTQALERVNDPQNLDVIPATGLRD
;
A
#
# COMPACT_ATOMS: atom_id res chain seq x y z
N MET A 1 -7.33 12.00 -5.48
CA MET A 1 -8.64 12.53 -5.05
C MET A 1 -9.60 11.36 -4.86
N SER A 2 -10.42 11.36 -3.80
CA SER A 2 -11.45 10.34 -3.63
C SER A 2 -12.42 10.38 -4.82
N ARG A 3 -12.80 9.22 -5.35
CA ARG A 3 -13.79 9.16 -6.42
C ARG A 3 -15.07 9.86 -5.93
N PRO A 4 -15.61 10.84 -6.68
CA PRO A 4 -16.83 11.52 -6.26
C PRO A 4 -17.97 10.51 -6.11
N ARG A 5 -18.90 10.81 -5.19
CA ARG A 5 -20.13 10.03 -5.06
C ARG A 5 -20.88 10.10 -6.38
N LYS A 6 -21.62 9.04 -6.71
CA LYS A 6 -22.59 9.11 -7.80
C LYS A 6 -23.65 10.15 -7.44
N ALA A 7 -24.26 10.77 -8.45
CA ALA A 7 -25.43 11.62 -8.24
C ALA A 7 -26.51 10.81 -7.49
N GLU A 8 -27.24 11.49 -6.61
CA GLU A 8 -28.39 10.88 -5.94
C GLU A 8 -29.56 10.67 -6.90
N ASP A 9 -30.45 9.75 -6.56
CA ASP A 9 -31.60 9.38 -7.39
C ASP A 9 -32.84 9.27 -6.50
N PRO A 10 -33.57 10.39 -6.29
CA PRO A 10 -34.76 10.42 -5.42
C PRO A 10 -35.94 9.66 -6.01
N VAL A 11 -35.97 9.43 -7.33
CA VAL A 11 -37.02 8.63 -7.98
C VAL A 11 -36.81 7.14 -7.70
N ARG A 12 -35.56 6.68 -7.78
CA ARG A 12 -35.22 5.29 -7.50
C ARG A 12 -35.18 4.96 -6.02
N TRP A 13 -34.70 5.88 -5.19
CA TRP A 13 -34.54 5.70 -3.75
C TRP A 13 -35.35 6.74 -2.99
N LEU A 14 -36.64 6.48 -2.78
CA LEU A 14 -37.59 7.45 -2.23
C LEU A 14 -37.26 7.96 -0.81
N VAL A 15 -36.58 7.15 0.00
CA VAL A 15 -36.24 7.51 1.38
C VAL A 15 -34.77 7.94 1.43
N PRO A 16 -34.46 9.18 1.88
CA PRO A 16 -33.08 9.63 1.97
C PRO A 16 -32.33 8.90 3.08
N CYS A 17 -31.00 8.87 2.95
CA CYS A 17 -30.11 8.37 4.01
C CYS A 17 -30.22 9.24 5.26
N ASN A 18 -30.43 8.64 6.43
CA ASN A 18 -30.54 9.36 7.70
C ASN A 18 -29.25 10.09 8.12
N ARG A 19 -28.10 9.77 7.54
CA ARG A 19 -26.82 10.44 7.85
C ARG A 19 -26.46 11.56 6.89
N CYS A 20 -26.58 11.34 5.59
CA CYS A 20 -26.15 12.33 4.60
C CYS A 20 -27.30 13.05 3.88
N GLY A 21 -28.56 12.69 4.15
CA GLY A 21 -29.73 13.29 3.50
C GLY A 21 -29.91 12.95 2.02
N GLN A 22 -28.96 12.25 1.41
CA GLN A 22 -28.97 11.95 -0.03
C GLN A 22 -29.74 10.66 -0.35
N HIS A 23 -30.34 10.62 -1.53
CA HIS A 23 -31.15 9.50 -2.04
C HIS A 23 -30.27 8.45 -2.73
N HIS A 24 -29.75 7.51 -1.93
CA HIS A 24 -28.93 6.38 -2.36
C HIS A 24 -29.50 5.07 -1.81
N LYS A 25 -29.15 3.93 -2.41
CA LYS A 25 -29.58 2.61 -1.93
C LYS A 25 -29.24 2.42 -0.44
N THR A 26 -30.25 2.19 0.38
CA THR A 26 -30.11 1.75 1.77
C THR A 26 -29.50 0.36 1.83
N VAL A 27 -28.41 0.20 2.58
CA VAL A 27 -27.68 -1.08 2.73
C VAL A 27 -27.72 -1.60 4.17
N ALA A 28 -28.08 -0.76 5.13
CA ALA A 28 -28.23 -1.12 6.53
C ALA A 28 -29.35 -0.30 7.18
N ARG A 29 -29.92 -0.85 8.25
CA ARG A 29 -30.80 -0.13 9.17
C ARG A 29 -30.18 -0.23 10.57
N TRP A 30 -29.86 0.91 11.15
CA TRP A 30 -29.23 1.06 12.45
C TRP A 30 -30.15 1.90 13.35
N PRO A 31 -29.82 2.07 14.65
CA PRO A 31 -30.63 2.89 15.55
C PRO A 31 -30.84 4.34 15.09
N ASP A 32 -29.90 4.89 14.30
CA ASP A 32 -29.98 6.21 13.66
C ASP A 32 -30.71 6.21 12.31
N GLY A 33 -31.24 5.06 11.84
CA GLY A 33 -32.15 4.96 10.70
C GLY A 33 -31.60 4.19 9.49
N GLY A 34 -32.11 4.53 8.30
CA GLY A 34 -31.72 3.93 7.02
C GLY A 34 -30.40 4.51 6.50
N ILE A 35 -29.41 3.64 6.31
CA ILE A 35 -28.04 4.03 5.98
C ILE A 35 -27.68 3.61 4.56
N CYS A 36 -27.24 4.57 3.75
CA CYS A 36 -26.79 4.31 2.38
C CYS A 36 -25.39 3.68 2.32
N GLY A 37 -25.05 3.10 1.17
CA GLY A 37 -23.74 2.46 0.94
C GLY A 37 -22.54 3.36 1.25
N TYR A 38 -22.61 4.67 0.95
CA TYR A 38 -21.51 5.61 1.24
C TYR A 38 -21.33 5.84 2.74
N CYS A 39 -22.42 6.09 3.47
CA CYS A 39 -22.38 6.28 4.92
C CYS A 39 -22.00 5.00 5.66
N TYR A 40 -22.42 3.84 5.15
CA TYR A 40 -22.01 2.54 5.66
C TYR A 40 -20.50 2.31 5.53
N GLN A 41 -19.90 2.65 4.37
CA GLN A 41 -18.45 2.56 4.19
C GLN A 41 -17.68 3.60 5.02
N GLN A 42 -18.23 4.80 5.18
CA GLN A 42 -17.64 5.82 6.06
C GLN A 42 -17.62 5.34 7.51
N ALA A 43 -18.71 4.73 7.99
CA ALA A 43 -18.82 4.20 9.36
C ALA A 43 -17.72 3.17 9.68
N LYS A 44 -17.36 2.31 8.73
CA LYS A 44 -16.23 1.35 8.88
C LYS A 44 -14.87 2.01 9.07
N ARG A 45 -14.72 3.26 8.61
CA ARG A 45 -13.45 4.00 8.54
C ARG A 45 -13.34 5.10 9.57
N THR A 46 -14.43 5.45 10.23
CA THR A 46 -14.42 6.42 11.33
C THR A 46 -13.73 5.78 12.52
N ARG A 47 -12.62 6.39 12.96
CA ARG A 47 -11.85 5.95 14.11
C ARG A 47 -11.71 7.08 15.11
N GLY A 48 -11.54 6.73 16.38
CA GLY A 48 -11.32 7.70 17.46
C GLY A 48 -11.53 7.07 18.82
N VAL A 49 -11.74 7.92 19.82
CA VAL A 49 -12.06 7.52 21.19
C VAL A 49 -13.52 7.86 21.48
N CYS A 50 -14.32 6.86 21.84
CA CYS A 50 -15.69 7.02 22.27
C CYS A 50 -15.75 7.59 23.70
N ALA A 51 -16.85 8.26 24.06
CA ALA A 51 -17.05 8.77 25.43
C ALA A 51 -16.95 7.69 26.53
N CYS A 52 -17.19 6.42 26.20
CA CYS A 52 -17.02 5.29 27.13
C CYS A 52 -15.56 4.82 27.29
N GLY A 53 -14.60 5.47 26.62
CA GLY A 53 -13.18 5.11 26.64
C GLY A 53 -12.74 4.10 25.57
N HIS A 54 -13.66 3.55 24.77
CA HIS A 54 -13.29 2.66 23.67
C HIS A 54 -12.52 3.41 22.58
N GLU A 55 -11.30 2.97 22.29
CA GLU A 55 -10.48 3.43 21.16
C GLU A 55 -10.56 2.41 20.02
N GLY A 56 -11.05 2.83 18.86
CA GLY A 56 -11.32 1.88 17.77
C GLY A 56 -12.18 2.46 16.67
N VAL A 57 -12.99 1.59 16.04
CA VAL A 57 -13.95 2.02 15.01
C VAL A 57 -15.21 2.55 15.68
N LEU A 58 -15.63 3.74 15.28
CA LEU A 58 -16.79 4.45 15.83
C LEU A 58 -17.88 4.55 14.75
N PRO A 59 -18.62 3.46 14.48
CA PRO A 59 -19.55 3.44 13.36
C PRO A 59 -20.88 4.13 13.66
N GLY A 60 -21.22 4.33 14.93
CA GLY A 60 -22.46 4.97 15.37
C GLY A 60 -22.34 6.47 15.55
N ILE A 61 -23.49 7.10 15.79
CA ILE A 61 -23.60 8.53 16.11
C ILE A 61 -24.53 8.66 17.31
N ILE A 62 -24.10 9.38 18.35
CA ILE A 62 -24.89 9.75 19.53
C ILE A 62 -24.64 11.24 19.76
N ASP A 63 -25.70 12.04 19.89
CA ASP A 63 -25.61 13.50 20.07
C ASP A 63 -24.65 14.16 19.06
N GLU A 64 -24.79 13.75 17.79
CA GLU A 64 -23.95 14.18 16.66
C GLU A 64 -22.46 13.80 16.74
N GLN A 65 -22.04 13.06 17.76
CA GLN A 65 -20.66 12.58 17.94
C GLN A 65 -20.47 11.12 17.53
N PRO A 66 -19.32 10.73 16.96
CA PRO A 66 -19.00 9.33 16.69
C PRO A 66 -19.02 8.48 17.96
N ALA A 67 -19.65 7.30 17.88
CA ALA A 67 -19.79 6.38 19.00
C ALA A 67 -19.47 4.93 18.60
N CYS A 68 -18.97 4.16 19.56
CA CYS A 68 -18.65 2.74 19.35
C CYS A 68 -19.93 1.89 19.15
N ARG A 69 -19.76 0.66 18.69
CA ARG A 69 -20.88 -0.28 18.46
C ARG A 69 -21.70 -0.53 19.72
N SER A 70 -21.03 -0.68 20.86
CA SER A 70 -21.68 -0.96 22.15
C SER A 70 -22.56 0.20 22.61
N CYS A 71 -22.05 1.45 22.54
CA CYS A 71 -22.82 2.62 22.95
C CYS A 71 -23.96 2.96 21.97
N SER A 72 -23.70 2.85 20.67
CA SER A 72 -24.67 3.27 19.64
C SER A 72 -25.69 2.19 19.27
N GLY A 73 -25.47 0.93 19.66
CA GLY A 73 -26.28 -0.21 19.22
C GLY A 73 -26.10 -0.55 17.74
N VAL A 74 -25.13 0.04 17.04
CA VAL A 74 -24.84 -0.25 15.63
C VAL A 74 -24.32 -1.68 15.48
N ARG A 75 -25.06 -2.48 14.72
CA ARG A 75 -24.66 -3.83 14.31
C ARG A 75 -23.83 -3.74 13.03
N LEU A 76 -22.53 -3.59 13.20
CA LEU A 76 -21.53 -3.62 12.14
C LEU A 76 -20.44 -4.61 12.54
N ASN A 77 -20.12 -5.56 11.66
CA ASN A 77 -18.96 -6.41 11.87
C ASN A 77 -17.71 -5.73 11.28
N VAL A 78 -16.73 -5.50 12.15
CA VAL A 78 -15.41 -4.95 11.87
C VAL A 78 -14.31 -5.74 12.58
N ASP A 79 -14.66 -6.85 13.22
CA ASP A 79 -13.72 -7.66 13.97
C ASP A 79 -13.06 -8.66 13.01
N CYS A 80 -11.75 -8.49 12.80
CA CYS A 80 -11.00 -9.39 11.94
C CYS A 80 -10.81 -10.74 12.64
N GLU A 81 -11.31 -11.83 12.04
CA GLU A 81 -11.12 -13.19 12.55
C GLU A 81 -9.65 -13.65 12.50
N GLY A 82 -8.82 -12.97 11.68
CA GLY A 82 -7.41 -13.30 11.52
C GLY A 82 -6.50 -12.68 12.57
N CYS A 83 -6.60 -11.36 12.75
CA CYS A 83 -5.70 -10.62 13.65
C CYS A 83 -6.40 -10.09 14.92
N GLY A 84 -7.71 -10.27 15.06
CA GLY A 84 -8.50 -9.75 16.18
C GLY A 84 -8.71 -8.22 16.17
N ALA A 85 -8.08 -7.50 15.25
CA ALA A 85 -8.20 -6.04 15.19
C ALA A 85 -9.58 -5.59 14.68
N GLU A 86 -10.03 -4.44 15.18
CA GLU A 86 -11.20 -3.74 14.66
C GLU A 86 -10.80 -2.91 13.42
N ASP A 87 -11.20 -3.36 12.23
CA ASP A 87 -10.80 -2.77 10.94
C ASP A 87 -11.79 -3.04 9.79
N GLU A 88 -11.54 -2.41 8.64
CA GLU A 88 -12.34 -2.63 7.43
C GLU A 88 -12.15 -4.05 6.90
N LEU A 89 -13.17 -4.89 7.13
CA LEU A 89 -13.22 -6.25 6.58
C LEU A 89 -13.35 -6.24 5.06
N TYR A 90 -12.60 -7.14 4.42
CA TYR A 90 -12.58 -7.32 2.97
C TYR A 90 -13.36 -8.58 2.54
N CYS A 91 -12.88 -9.77 2.93
CA CYS A 91 -13.50 -11.04 2.55
C CYS A 91 -13.27 -12.11 3.62
N GLY A 92 -14.22 -13.03 3.76
CA GLY A 92 -14.09 -14.19 4.65
C GLY A 92 -13.76 -13.83 6.10
N GLY A 93 -14.36 -12.78 6.65
CA GLY A 93 -14.10 -12.34 8.03
C GLY A 93 -12.74 -11.67 8.27
N ARG A 94 -11.94 -11.45 7.23
CA ARG A 94 -10.56 -10.92 7.33
C ARG A 94 -10.48 -9.47 6.87
N CYS A 95 -9.68 -8.66 7.55
CA CYS A 95 -9.42 -7.26 7.17
C CYS A 95 -8.51 -7.15 5.94
N TRP A 96 -8.54 -5.98 5.29
CA TRP A 96 -7.66 -5.69 4.15
C TRP A 96 -6.19 -5.94 4.45
N THR A 97 -5.72 -5.58 5.64
CA THR A 97 -4.32 -5.75 6.06
C THR A 97 -3.93 -7.23 6.13
N CYS A 98 -4.78 -8.09 6.72
CA CYS A 98 -4.53 -9.52 6.77
C CYS A 98 -4.47 -10.14 5.37
N ILE A 99 -5.47 -9.84 4.53
CA ILE A 99 -5.49 -10.38 3.16
C ILE A 99 -4.32 -9.85 2.33
N LEU A 100 -3.91 -8.59 2.54
CA LEU A 100 -2.69 -8.06 1.93
C LEU A 100 -1.45 -8.82 2.37
N GLY A 101 -1.32 -9.13 3.66
CA GLY A 101 -0.25 -9.97 4.17
C GLY A 101 -0.19 -11.31 3.48
N ASP A 102 -1.31 -12.01 3.43
CA ASP A 102 -1.42 -13.32 2.79
C ASP A 102 -1.05 -13.24 1.29
N VAL A 103 -1.49 -12.20 0.58
CA VAL A 103 -1.15 -12.01 -0.84
C VAL A 103 0.34 -11.70 -1.03
N VAL A 104 0.93 -10.82 -0.20
CA VAL A 104 2.35 -10.48 -0.27
C VAL A 104 3.21 -11.71 -0.04
N ASP A 105 2.89 -12.51 0.98
CA ASP A 105 3.62 -13.74 1.29
C ASP A 105 3.56 -14.73 0.13
N ASN A 106 2.37 -14.94 -0.44
CA ASN A 106 2.20 -15.83 -1.58
C ASN A 106 2.90 -15.36 -2.88
N LEU A 107 3.15 -14.06 -3.02
CA LEU A 107 3.83 -13.49 -4.19
C LEU A 107 5.36 -13.52 -4.05
N LEU A 108 5.86 -13.36 -2.83
CA LEU A 108 7.30 -13.29 -2.52
C LEU A 108 7.89 -14.63 -2.05
N THR A 109 7.07 -15.66 -1.90
CA THR A 109 7.53 -17.03 -1.67
C THR A 109 7.89 -17.68 -3.00
N ASP A 110 9.10 -18.23 -3.09
CA ASP A 110 9.57 -18.97 -4.26
C ASP A 110 8.64 -20.19 -4.50
N PRO A 111 8.07 -20.35 -5.71
CA PRO A 111 7.10 -21.41 -5.98
C PRO A 111 7.72 -22.82 -6.07
N THR A 112 9.03 -22.93 -6.27
CA THR A 112 9.77 -24.19 -6.33
C THR A 112 10.23 -24.64 -4.95
N THR A 113 10.77 -23.73 -4.14
CA THR A 113 11.28 -24.09 -2.79
C THR A 113 10.22 -23.95 -1.69
N GLY A 114 9.16 -23.17 -1.93
CA GLY A 114 8.16 -22.84 -0.91
C GLY A 114 8.69 -21.92 0.19
N THR A 115 9.84 -21.27 -0.03
CA THR A 115 10.49 -20.38 0.95
C THR A 115 10.62 -18.96 0.41
N MET A 116 10.47 -17.97 1.28
CA MET A 116 10.76 -16.57 0.96
C MET A 116 12.25 -16.30 1.21
N ALA A 117 12.95 -15.73 0.22
CA ALA A 117 14.34 -15.33 0.39
C ALA A 117 14.48 -14.30 1.52
N THR A 118 15.54 -14.42 2.32
CA THR A 118 15.77 -13.57 3.52
C THR A 118 15.78 -12.09 3.16
N GLU A 119 16.37 -11.77 2.01
CA GLU A 119 16.50 -10.42 1.47
C GLU A 119 15.15 -9.81 1.06
N LEU A 120 14.13 -10.64 0.78
CA LEU A 120 12.77 -10.21 0.45
C LEU A 120 11.89 -10.01 1.70
N ILE A 121 12.32 -10.44 2.89
CA ILE A 121 11.54 -10.29 4.14
C ILE A 121 11.26 -8.81 4.42
N THR A 122 12.26 -7.94 4.26
CA THR A 122 12.08 -6.50 4.51
C THR A 122 11.16 -5.86 3.48
N LEU A 123 11.22 -6.29 2.21
CA LEU A 123 10.25 -5.88 1.18
C LEU A 123 8.84 -6.34 1.54
N ALA A 124 8.68 -7.59 1.97
CA ALA A 124 7.39 -8.12 2.41
C ALA A 124 6.84 -7.30 3.57
N GLY A 125 7.67 -7.00 4.58
CA GLY A 125 7.31 -6.13 5.70
C GLY A 125 6.86 -4.74 5.25
N ALA A 126 7.61 -4.11 4.34
CA ALA A 126 7.28 -2.81 3.76
C ALA A 126 5.90 -2.82 3.10
N LEU A 127 5.66 -3.77 2.19
CA LEU A 127 4.39 -3.94 1.48
C LEU A 127 3.21 -4.18 2.43
N LYS A 128 3.42 -5.01 3.47
CA LYS A 128 2.40 -5.31 4.50
C LYS A 128 2.07 -4.10 5.37
N SER A 129 3.04 -3.22 5.61
CA SER A 129 2.88 -2.05 6.46
C SER A 129 2.27 -0.82 5.77
N MET A 130 1.96 -0.92 4.47
CA MET A 130 1.38 0.19 3.72
C MET A 130 0.09 0.71 4.36
N LYS A 131 0.05 2.03 4.64
CA LYS A 131 -1.04 2.70 5.36
C LYS A 131 -2.45 2.48 4.77
N ARG A 132 -2.57 2.17 3.48
CA ARG A 132 -3.85 1.96 2.78
C ARG A 132 -3.89 0.59 2.12
N ALA A 133 -4.14 -0.45 2.91
CA ALA A 133 -4.15 -1.83 2.43
C ALA A 133 -5.08 -2.09 1.23
N ASN A 134 -6.25 -1.43 1.14
CA ASN A 134 -7.14 -1.55 -0.03
C ASN A 134 -6.49 -1.00 -1.32
N SER A 135 -5.84 0.16 -1.24
CA SER A 135 -5.09 0.72 -2.37
C SER A 135 -3.90 -0.16 -2.74
N SER A 136 -3.16 -0.65 -1.75
CA SER A 136 -2.05 -1.59 -1.94
C SER A 136 -2.51 -2.88 -2.61
N MET A 137 -3.63 -3.45 -2.17
CA MET A 137 -4.22 -4.64 -2.79
C MET A 137 -4.63 -4.39 -4.24
N THR A 138 -5.22 -3.23 -4.52
CA THR A 138 -5.60 -2.86 -5.89
C THR A 138 -4.38 -2.74 -6.81
N TRP A 139 -3.27 -2.20 -6.31
CA TRP A 139 -2.01 -2.09 -7.04
C TRP A 139 -1.31 -3.44 -7.22
N ILE A 140 -1.14 -4.23 -6.15
CA ILE A 140 -0.47 -5.54 -6.19
C ILE A 140 -1.12 -6.51 -7.18
N ARG A 141 -2.45 -6.45 -7.30
CA ARG A 141 -3.23 -7.32 -8.21
C ARG A 141 -3.12 -6.92 -9.69
N GLN A 142 -2.46 -5.82 -10.02
CA GLN A 142 -2.21 -5.48 -11.41
C GLN A 142 -1.24 -6.50 -11.99
N LYS A 143 -1.56 -7.06 -13.16
CA LYS A 143 -0.81 -8.15 -13.81
C LYS A 143 0.71 -7.92 -13.80
N HIS A 144 1.15 -6.75 -14.27
CA HIS A 144 2.56 -6.39 -14.33
C HIS A 144 3.25 -6.26 -12.96
N VAL A 145 2.51 -5.91 -11.89
CA VAL A 145 3.04 -5.87 -10.52
C VAL A 145 3.15 -7.27 -9.95
N THR A 146 2.11 -8.08 -10.12
CA THR A 146 2.10 -9.49 -9.72
C THR A 146 3.24 -10.26 -10.39
N GLU A 147 3.43 -10.10 -11.70
CA GLU A 147 4.52 -10.73 -12.46
C GLU A 147 5.89 -10.27 -11.96
N PHE A 148 6.07 -8.96 -11.73
CA PHE A 148 7.32 -8.41 -11.19
C PHE A 148 7.68 -9.01 -9.82
N LEU A 149 6.74 -9.07 -8.88
CA LEU A 149 6.99 -9.63 -7.54
C LEU A 149 7.27 -11.13 -7.58
N ARG A 150 6.60 -11.89 -8.45
CA ARG A 150 6.89 -13.32 -8.64
C ARG A 150 8.27 -13.57 -9.25
N ASN A 151 8.70 -12.72 -10.18
CA ASN A 151 10.03 -12.82 -10.77
C ASN A 151 11.12 -12.53 -9.72
N LEU A 152 10.88 -11.60 -8.81
CA LEU A 152 11.76 -11.40 -7.65
C LEU A 152 11.81 -12.63 -6.75
N ALA A 153 10.67 -13.26 -6.49
CA ALA A 153 10.59 -14.45 -5.63
C ALA A 153 11.33 -15.66 -6.20
N ALA A 154 11.35 -15.81 -7.54
CA ALA A 154 12.05 -16.89 -8.23
C ALA A 154 13.54 -16.59 -8.49
N ALA A 155 14.03 -15.40 -8.14
CA ALA A 155 15.43 -15.04 -8.34
C ALA A 155 16.31 -15.79 -7.32
N PRO A 156 17.39 -16.47 -7.76
CA PRO A 156 18.22 -17.29 -6.86
C PRO A 156 18.89 -16.51 -5.72
N LYS A 157 19.16 -15.22 -5.94
CA LYS A 157 19.74 -14.30 -4.97
C LYS A 157 19.25 -12.90 -5.26
N PHE A 158 18.76 -12.21 -4.24
CA PHE A 158 18.39 -10.80 -4.34
C PHE A 158 19.55 -9.94 -3.80
N SER A 159 20.18 -9.18 -4.68
CA SER A 159 21.15 -8.12 -4.37
C SER A 159 20.78 -6.84 -5.12
N GLN A 160 21.37 -5.71 -4.71
CA GLN A 160 21.23 -4.45 -5.44
C GLN A 160 21.61 -4.58 -6.93
N GLU A 161 22.67 -5.32 -7.24
CA GLU A 161 23.13 -5.56 -8.61
C GLU A 161 22.10 -6.34 -9.41
N THR A 162 21.60 -7.47 -8.87
CA THR A 162 20.56 -8.27 -9.55
C THR A 162 19.25 -7.48 -9.71
N TYR A 163 18.93 -6.58 -8.78
CA TYR A 163 17.78 -5.69 -8.89
C TYR A 163 17.98 -4.61 -9.96
N ASP A 164 19.24 -4.19 -10.17
CA ASP A 164 19.64 -3.22 -11.17
C ASP A 164 19.56 -3.76 -12.61
N GLU A 165 19.71 -5.08 -12.79
CA GLU A 165 19.59 -5.80 -14.06
C GLU A 165 18.14 -6.01 -14.52
N LEU A 166 17.15 -5.88 -13.61
CA LEU A 166 15.74 -6.04 -13.96
C LEU A 166 15.30 -5.00 -15.00
N PRO A 167 14.39 -5.33 -15.94
CA PRO A 167 13.90 -4.35 -16.91
C PRO A 167 13.33 -3.09 -16.25
N ASP A 168 13.66 -1.92 -16.83
CA ASP A 168 13.12 -0.64 -16.39
C ASP A 168 11.58 -0.65 -16.45
N SER A 169 10.94 -0.28 -15.34
CA SER A 169 9.49 -0.15 -15.27
C SER A 169 9.09 0.76 -14.12
N ARG A 170 7.88 1.34 -14.20
CA ARG A 170 7.31 2.12 -13.09
C ARG A 170 7.17 1.29 -11.81
N THR A 171 6.89 0.00 -11.94
CA THR A 171 6.81 -0.92 -10.79
C THR A 171 8.16 -1.09 -10.13
N ARG A 172 9.22 -1.29 -10.92
CA ARG A 172 10.59 -1.39 -10.40
C ARG A 172 10.98 -0.12 -9.66
N GLU A 173 10.73 1.07 -10.23
CA GLU A 173 11.04 2.33 -9.54
C GLU A 173 10.23 2.52 -8.25
N TYR A 174 8.94 2.17 -8.26
CA TYR A 174 8.10 2.23 -7.07
C TYR A 174 8.59 1.27 -5.98
N VAL A 175 8.86 0.01 -6.33
CA VAL A 175 9.37 -0.99 -5.39
C VAL A 175 10.76 -0.61 -4.88
N ARG A 176 11.62 -0.04 -5.73
CA ARG A 176 12.90 0.54 -5.30
C ARG A 176 12.70 1.63 -4.25
N GLY A 177 11.75 2.54 -4.47
CA GLY A 177 11.43 3.59 -3.50
C GLY A 177 11.08 3.01 -2.13
N LEU A 178 10.25 1.96 -2.08
CA LEU A 178 9.93 1.24 -0.84
C LEU A 178 11.17 0.59 -0.22
N LEU A 179 11.99 -0.09 -1.02
CA LEU A 179 13.21 -0.72 -0.54
C LEU A 179 14.19 0.29 0.05
N ILE A 180 14.30 1.49 -0.53
CA ILE A 180 15.12 2.58 0.00
C ILE A 180 14.53 3.12 1.30
N GLU A 181 13.22 3.41 1.33
CA GLU A 181 12.51 3.92 2.51
C GLU A 181 12.67 2.98 3.72
N HIS A 182 12.71 1.68 3.47
CA HIS A 182 12.88 0.65 4.50
C HIS A 182 14.34 0.17 4.68
N GLY A 183 15.32 0.86 4.08
CA GLY A 183 16.75 0.62 4.30
C GLY A 183 17.33 -0.66 3.69
N VAL A 184 16.62 -1.29 2.75
CA VAL A 184 17.07 -2.51 2.03
C VAL A 184 18.04 -2.17 0.91
N LEU A 185 17.75 -1.09 0.18
CA LEU A 185 18.63 -0.57 -0.85
C LEU A 185 19.18 0.79 -0.41
N PRO A 186 20.46 1.09 -0.70
CA PRO A 186 20.98 2.41 -0.43
C PRO A 186 20.24 3.44 -1.30
N GLN A 187 20.12 4.66 -0.78
CA GLN A 187 19.57 5.76 -1.55
C GLN A 187 20.45 5.99 -2.79
N ARG A 188 19.90 5.71 -3.97
CA ARG A 188 20.60 5.95 -5.23
C ARG A 188 20.62 7.47 -5.48
N ASN A 189 21.80 8.07 -5.41
CA ASN A 189 21.94 9.48 -5.77
C ASN A 189 21.99 9.57 -7.30
N ALA A 190 20.81 9.66 -7.93
CA ALA A 190 20.67 9.61 -9.39
C ALA A 190 21.50 10.68 -10.13
N LEU A 191 21.75 11.82 -9.47
CA LEU A 191 22.67 12.86 -9.96
C LEU A 191 24.12 12.37 -9.97
N LEU A 192 24.55 11.71 -8.89
CA LEU A 192 25.90 11.17 -8.75
C LEU A 192 26.17 10.09 -9.81
N MET A 193 25.22 9.18 -10.03
CA MET A 193 25.40 8.14 -11.04
C MET A 193 25.37 8.65 -12.48
N ARG A 194 24.55 9.68 -12.75
CA ARG A 194 24.56 10.36 -14.05
C ARG A 194 25.89 11.10 -14.25
N TYR A 195 26.43 11.69 -13.18
CA TYR A 195 27.75 12.30 -13.18
C TYR A 195 28.83 11.25 -13.44
N ASP A 196 28.86 10.12 -12.73
CA ASP A 196 29.85 9.05 -12.95
C ASP A 196 29.81 8.50 -14.38
N SER A 197 28.61 8.23 -14.90
CA SER A 197 28.46 7.78 -16.29
C SER A 197 28.93 8.83 -17.30
N TRP A 198 28.64 10.11 -17.03
CA TRP A 198 29.13 11.22 -17.86
C TRP A 198 30.65 11.36 -17.75
N VAL A 199 31.24 11.24 -16.56
CA VAL A 199 32.69 11.31 -16.32
C VAL A 199 33.40 10.21 -17.10
N THR A 200 32.95 8.96 -17.00
CA THR A 200 33.54 7.84 -17.76
C THR A 200 33.53 8.13 -19.27
N GLN A 201 32.39 8.57 -19.81
CA GLN A 201 32.30 8.93 -21.23
C GLN A 201 33.11 10.17 -21.60
N ALA A 202 33.24 11.14 -20.70
CA ALA A 202 34.04 12.34 -20.92
C ALA A 202 35.54 11.98 -20.97
N LEU A 203 36.00 11.12 -20.06
CA LEU A 203 37.38 10.62 -20.02
C LEU A 203 37.74 9.86 -21.30
N GLU A 204 36.83 9.05 -21.84
CA GLU A 204 37.03 8.35 -23.13
C GLU A 204 37.15 9.31 -24.34
N ARG A 205 36.66 10.54 -24.24
CA ARG A 205 36.74 11.55 -25.32
C ARG A 205 37.97 12.44 -25.21
N VAL A 206 38.68 12.41 -24.07
CA VAL A 206 39.90 13.19 -23.86
C VAL A 206 41.08 12.40 -24.43
N ASN A 207 41.48 12.75 -25.66
CA ASN A 207 42.61 12.12 -26.37
C ASN A 207 43.85 13.01 -26.45
N ASP A 208 43.79 14.22 -25.88
CA ASP A 208 44.90 15.18 -25.89
C ASP A 208 45.87 14.87 -24.74
N PRO A 209 47.16 14.60 -25.03
CA PRO A 209 48.17 14.29 -24.03
C PRO A 209 48.30 15.32 -22.90
N GLN A 210 48.03 16.61 -23.15
CA GLN A 210 48.14 17.66 -22.13
C GLN A 210 47.00 17.65 -21.12
N ASN A 211 45.84 17.07 -21.47
CA ASN A 211 44.68 16.98 -20.60
C ASN A 211 44.68 15.72 -19.71
N LEU A 212 45.57 14.75 -20.00
CA LEU A 212 45.72 13.51 -19.22
C LEU A 212 46.49 13.74 -17.89
N ASP A 213 47.33 14.77 -17.81
CA ASP A 213 48.11 15.12 -16.62
C ASP A 213 47.25 15.64 -15.45
N VAL A 214 46.00 16.03 -15.71
CA VAL A 214 45.06 16.56 -14.72
C VAL A 214 44.12 15.48 -14.16
N ILE A 215 44.13 14.27 -14.74
CA ILE A 215 43.36 13.11 -14.26
C ILE A 215 44.24 12.39 -13.21
N PRO A 216 43.92 12.44 -11.91
CA PRO A 216 44.77 11.84 -10.90
C PRO A 216 44.88 10.32 -11.12
N ALA A 217 46.11 9.80 -11.16
CA ALA A 217 46.43 8.39 -11.37
C ALA A 217 45.98 7.45 -10.22
N THR A 218 45.17 7.93 -9.28
CA THR A 218 44.76 7.17 -8.08
C THR A 218 43.33 7.57 -7.68
N GLY A 219 42.42 6.59 -7.67
CA GLY A 219 41.16 6.71 -6.93
C GLY A 219 39.92 6.14 -7.62
N LEU A 220 39.94 4.86 -8.00
CA LEU A 220 38.71 4.09 -8.29
C LEU A 220 38.98 2.58 -8.12
N ARG A 221 39.54 2.20 -6.97
CA ARG A 221 39.49 0.84 -6.40
C ARG A 221 39.54 0.98 -4.89
N ASP A 222 38.37 0.89 -4.27
CA ASP A 222 37.99 -0.09 -3.24
C ASP A 222 36.54 0.15 -2.80
#